data_AF-A0AAN6P1U3-F1
#
_entry.id   AF-A0AAN6P1U3-F1
#
_cell.length_a   1.000
_cell.length_b   1.000
_cell.length_c   1.000
_cell.angle_alpha   90.00
_cell.angle_beta   90.00
_cell.angle_gamma   90.00
#
_symmetry.space_group_name_H-M   'P 1'
#
loop_
_entity.id
_entity.type
_entity.pdbx_description
1 polymer ?
#
loop_
_entity_poly.entity_id
_entity_poly.type
_entity_poly.pdbx_seq_one_letter_code
_entity_poly.pdbx_strand_id
1 'polypeptide(L)'
;MATERTGNPRSHREYTIGWICALAKEQTAAAAMLDVRHGPLPKAANDTNSYILGSISGHNIVIACLPMGETGTNAAATVVARMLSTFPSIRFGLLVGIGSGIPKHDVRLGDVVVSVPTDHFPGVVQWDMGKALQHQGATTFKRTGSLNRPPVALLTALNQLVTEHDLEGSRIPEFFKELETTNPKFASKYLRSGSLKDVLFAPDCAHNETGRADGCNGCDTSKIITRKLRPMEIHYGLIASGNQLIKSAMVRDRLDNDLGGRVLCLELHAAGLMNSFPCLVIRGICDYADSHDNKIWEEYAAAVAAAYAKELLEVVQPADVRRERAARDLPELKNTLSKVCEILDTIARTVNAIWATVDSSQKQNEKSRVLDWLTDIQFGPHHSLSRDERQPGTGTWFLNSTKYYTWRDGDVKVLFCEGIPAAGKPILPSMVIEHLANVSHSQTGETYVYCDYRHQDEQTAIRLISSLIKEACFSRGSLLPAVKALQEKCARPLYDPSLFHYEQQTKKELVYTI
;
A
#
# COMPACT_ATOMS: atom_id res chain seq x y z
N MET A 1 -29.23 -18.09 -18.55
CA MET A 1 -28.24 -17.02 -18.84
C MET A 1 -28.96 -15.70 -18.70
N ALA A 2 -28.74 -14.99 -17.59
CA ALA A 2 -29.37 -13.69 -17.37
C ALA A 2 -28.72 -12.67 -18.31
N THR A 3 -29.56 -11.92 -19.02
CA THR A 3 -29.18 -10.91 -20.00
C THR A 3 -28.42 -9.77 -19.32
N GLU A 4 -27.16 -9.58 -19.70
CA GLU A 4 -26.40 -8.36 -19.40
C GLU A 4 -27.11 -7.17 -20.04
N ARG A 5 -27.93 -6.45 -19.26
CA ARG A 5 -28.39 -5.12 -19.65
C ARG A 5 -27.20 -4.17 -19.49
N THR A 6 -26.57 -3.83 -20.60
CA THR A 6 -25.50 -2.84 -20.72
C THR A 6 -26.04 -1.44 -20.43
N GLY A 7 -26.19 -1.11 -19.16
CA GLY A 7 -26.29 0.28 -18.71
C GLY A 7 -24.98 1.03 -18.93
N ASN A 8 -25.03 2.37 -18.92
CA ASN A 8 -23.84 3.24 -18.97
C ASN A 8 -22.72 2.73 -18.03
N PRO A 9 -21.44 2.90 -18.41
CA PRO A 9 -20.33 2.45 -17.58
C PRO A 9 -20.41 3.16 -16.21
N ARG A 10 -20.67 2.38 -15.17
CA ARG A 10 -20.77 2.87 -13.80
C ARG A 10 -19.41 3.35 -13.30
N SER A 11 -19.40 4.32 -12.39
CA SER A 11 -18.17 4.82 -11.78
C SER A 11 -18.02 4.36 -10.32
N HIS A 12 -16.79 4.33 -9.81
CA HIS A 12 -16.50 4.03 -8.41
C HIS A 12 -17.26 4.92 -7.41
N ARG A 13 -17.65 6.14 -7.80
CA ARG A 13 -18.36 7.11 -6.95
C ARG A 13 -19.85 6.84 -6.84
N GLU A 14 -20.40 5.94 -7.65
CA GLU A 14 -21.82 5.60 -7.60
C GLU A 14 -22.14 4.57 -6.52
N TYR A 15 -21.13 3.90 -5.98
CA TYR A 15 -21.29 2.88 -4.95
C TYR A 15 -21.23 3.49 -3.56
N THR A 16 -22.27 3.22 -2.77
CA THR A 16 -22.49 3.88 -1.47
C THR A 16 -22.55 2.93 -0.30
N ILE A 17 -22.64 1.62 -0.55
CA ILE A 17 -22.72 0.59 0.50
C ILE A 17 -21.64 -0.46 0.27
N GLY A 18 -20.85 -0.74 1.31
CA GLY A 18 -19.92 -1.87 1.32
C GLY A 18 -20.57 -3.12 1.94
N TRP A 19 -20.29 -4.30 1.41
CA TRP A 19 -20.74 -5.57 1.98
C TRP A 19 -19.51 -6.46 2.17
N ILE A 20 -19.20 -6.79 3.41
CA ILE A 20 -17.99 -7.52 3.78
C ILE A 20 -18.34 -8.96 4.15
N CYS A 21 -17.66 -9.89 3.52
CA CYS A 21 -17.72 -11.32 3.78
C CYS A 21 -16.34 -11.81 4.25
N ALA A 22 -16.29 -12.74 5.19
CA ALA A 22 -15.08 -13.43 5.61
C ALA A 22 -14.79 -14.66 4.73
N LEU A 23 -15.83 -15.38 4.30
CA LEU A 23 -15.71 -16.65 3.60
C LEU A 23 -16.34 -16.60 2.20
N ALA A 24 -15.80 -17.41 1.28
CA ALA A 24 -16.34 -17.53 -0.08
C ALA A 24 -17.81 -17.97 -0.11
N LYS A 25 -18.28 -18.73 0.88
CA LYS A 25 -19.69 -19.12 1.01
C LYS A 25 -20.59 -17.95 1.39
N GLU A 26 -20.12 -17.06 2.24
CA GLU A 26 -20.81 -15.83 2.60
C GLU A 26 -20.85 -14.88 1.40
N GLN A 27 -19.74 -14.76 0.65
CA GLN A 27 -19.72 -13.97 -0.60
C GLN A 27 -20.65 -14.55 -1.66
N THR A 28 -20.75 -15.88 -1.75
CA THR A 28 -21.68 -16.55 -2.67
C THR A 28 -23.13 -16.23 -2.31
N ALA A 29 -23.48 -16.31 -1.02
CA ALA A 29 -24.81 -15.94 -0.52
C ALA A 29 -25.12 -14.46 -0.77
N ALA A 30 -24.21 -13.55 -0.43
CA ALA A 30 -24.35 -12.11 -0.68
C ALA A 30 -24.59 -11.82 -2.17
N ALA A 31 -23.80 -12.44 -3.04
CA ALA A 31 -23.86 -12.19 -4.47
C ALA A 31 -25.06 -12.87 -5.16
N ALA A 32 -25.76 -13.79 -4.48
CA ALA A 32 -27.04 -14.36 -4.92
C ALA A 32 -28.22 -13.44 -4.58
N MET A 33 -28.05 -12.52 -3.61
CA MET A 33 -29.10 -11.60 -3.17
C MET A 33 -29.16 -10.28 -3.95
N LEU A 34 -28.18 -10.03 -4.83
CA LEU A 34 -28.19 -8.85 -5.71
C LEU A 34 -29.36 -8.93 -6.71
N ASP A 35 -30.13 -7.84 -6.83
CA ASP A 35 -31.17 -7.72 -7.85
C ASP A 35 -30.54 -7.62 -9.25
N VAL A 36 -29.46 -6.85 -9.36
CA VAL A 36 -28.71 -6.67 -10.60
C VAL A 36 -27.23 -6.76 -10.32
N ARG A 37 -26.51 -7.62 -11.04
CA ARG A 37 -25.04 -7.63 -11.06
C ARG A 37 -24.51 -6.59 -12.03
N HIS A 38 -23.47 -5.88 -11.62
CA HIS A 38 -22.78 -4.88 -12.43
C HIS A 38 -21.46 -5.48 -12.95
N GLY A 39 -20.99 -4.98 -14.09
CA GLY A 39 -19.68 -5.34 -14.64
C GLY A 39 -18.53 -4.87 -13.73
N PRO A 40 -17.34 -5.48 -13.85
CA PRO A 40 -16.18 -5.10 -13.05
C PRO A 40 -15.70 -3.68 -13.39
N LEU A 41 -15.07 -3.03 -12.42
CA LEU A 41 -14.40 -1.74 -12.60
C LEU A 41 -12.88 -1.89 -12.45
N PRO A 42 -12.09 -1.08 -13.19
CA PRO A 42 -10.63 -1.12 -13.08
C PRO A 42 -10.19 -0.64 -11.70
N LYS A 43 -9.32 -1.41 -11.04
CA LYS A 43 -8.77 -1.08 -9.73
C LYS A 43 -7.30 -0.65 -9.83
N ALA A 44 -6.84 0.13 -8.86
CA ALA A 44 -5.44 0.51 -8.77
C ALA A 44 -4.55 -0.73 -8.52
N ALA A 45 -3.30 -0.69 -8.98
CA ALA A 45 -2.37 -1.83 -8.88
C ALA A 45 -2.07 -2.26 -7.43
N ASN A 46 -2.22 -1.36 -6.46
CA ASN A 46 -2.03 -1.61 -5.03
C ASN A 46 -3.29 -2.16 -4.32
N ASP A 47 -4.44 -2.19 -4.99
CA ASP A 47 -5.64 -2.81 -4.46
C ASP A 47 -5.70 -4.29 -4.85
N THR A 48 -5.39 -5.16 -3.90
CA THR A 48 -5.41 -6.61 -4.11
C THR A 48 -6.78 -7.24 -3.90
N ASN A 49 -7.80 -6.48 -3.48
CA ASN A 49 -9.13 -7.04 -3.25
C ASN A 49 -9.79 -7.47 -4.57
N SER A 50 -10.72 -8.42 -4.46
CA SER A 50 -11.67 -8.75 -5.53
C SER A 50 -13.06 -8.26 -5.14
N TYR A 51 -13.76 -7.62 -6.08
CA TYR A 51 -15.06 -7.02 -5.84
C TYR A 51 -16.14 -7.65 -6.73
N ILE A 52 -17.29 -7.91 -6.13
CA ILE A 52 -18.54 -8.14 -6.86
C ILE A 52 -19.37 -6.88 -6.70
N LEU A 53 -19.81 -6.33 -7.84
CA LEU A 53 -20.57 -5.09 -7.88
C LEU A 53 -22.02 -5.39 -8.25
N GLY A 54 -22.95 -4.69 -7.65
CA GLY A 54 -24.36 -4.87 -7.94
C GLY A 54 -25.27 -3.83 -7.31
N SER A 55 -26.56 -4.08 -7.37
CA SER A 55 -27.56 -3.29 -6.67
C SER A 55 -28.63 -4.14 -5.99
N ILE A 56 -29.18 -3.58 -4.91
CA ILE A 56 -30.36 -4.10 -4.19
C ILE A 56 -31.25 -2.90 -3.90
N SER A 57 -32.53 -2.94 -4.29
CA SER A 57 -33.53 -1.90 -4.01
C SER A 57 -33.04 -0.46 -4.29
N GLY A 58 -32.37 -0.26 -5.43
CA GLY A 58 -31.85 1.05 -5.83
C GLY A 58 -30.55 1.50 -5.14
N HIS A 59 -29.97 0.69 -4.25
CA HIS A 59 -28.65 0.92 -3.67
C HIS A 59 -27.56 0.26 -4.49
N ASN A 60 -26.45 0.96 -4.75
CA ASN A 60 -25.26 0.37 -5.39
C ASN A 60 -24.30 -0.18 -4.32
N ILE A 61 -23.98 -1.47 -4.45
CA ILE A 61 -23.27 -2.25 -3.43
C ILE A 61 -21.94 -2.77 -3.96
N VAL A 62 -20.92 -2.70 -3.12
CA VAL A 62 -19.60 -3.32 -3.32
C VAL A 62 -19.44 -4.48 -2.35
N ILE A 63 -19.43 -5.70 -2.87
CA ILE A 63 -19.16 -6.90 -2.06
C ILE A 63 -17.65 -7.20 -2.15
N ALA A 64 -16.98 -7.33 -1.00
CA ALA A 64 -15.63 -7.87 -0.91
C ALA A 64 -15.58 -9.05 0.05
N CYS A 65 -14.66 -9.97 -0.23
CA CYS A 65 -14.36 -11.10 0.64
C CYS A 65 -12.91 -11.02 1.10
N LEU A 66 -12.63 -11.50 2.31
CA LEU A 66 -11.26 -11.73 2.76
C LEU A 66 -10.53 -12.72 1.84
N PRO A 67 -9.20 -12.61 1.70
CA PRO A 67 -8.41 -13.60 0.99
C PRO A 67 -8.60 -15.00 1.56
N MET A 68 -8.55 -16.01 0.68
CA MET A 68 -8.69 -17.41 1.08
C MET A 68 -7.63 -17.79 2.12
N GLY A 69 -8.06 -18.31 3.27
CA GLY A 69 -7.19 -18.71 4.37
C GLY A 69 -6.87 -17.59 5.37
N GLU A 70 -7.28 -16.36 5.11
CA GLU A 70 -7.21 -15.27 6.09
C GLU A 70 -8.51 -15.16 6.90
N THR A 71 -8.37 -14.79 8.17
CA THR A 71 -9.48 -14.57 9.09
C THR A 71 -9.08 -13.51 10.12
N GLY A 72 -10.07 -12.99 10.83
CA GLY A 72 -9.85 -12.10 11.96
C GLY A 72 -9.88 -10.62 11.60
N THR A 73 -9.72 -9.81 12.64
CA THR A 73 -9.91 -8.36 12.64
C THR A 73 -8.97 -7.61 11.67
N ASN A 74 -7.70 -8.01 11.58
CA ASN A 74 -6.70 -7.32 10.74
C ASN A 74 -6.94 -7.50 9.24
N ALA A 75 -7.28 -8.72 8.82
CA ALA A 75 -7.59 -9.03 7.42
C ALA A 75 -8.84 -8.25 6.97
N ALA A 76 -9.88 -8.23 7.81
CA ALA A 76 -11.09 -7.46 7.57
C ALA A 76 -10.79 -5.95 7.43
N ALA A 77 -10.02 -5.38 8.35
CA ALA A 77 -9.63 -3.97 8.31
C ALA A 77 -8.86 -3.62 7.03
N THR A 78 -7.96 -4.51 6.58
CA THR A 78 -7.18 -4.32 5.34
C THR A 78 -8.07 -4.32 4.10
N VAL A 79 -9.00 -5.27 4.01
CA VAL A 79 -9.97 -5.33 2.90
C VAL A 79 -10.80 -4.06 2.85
N VAL A 80 -11.33 -3.60 3.99
CA VAL A 80 -12.15 -2.40 4.05
C VAL A 80 -11.34 -1.13 3.72
N ALA A 81 -10.12 -0.99 4.23
CA ALA A 81 -9.28 0.17 3.94
C ALA A 81 -9.03 0.34 2.43
N ARG A 82 -8.74 -0.77 1.74
CA ARG A 82 -8.59 -0.79 0.28
C ARG A 82 -9.92 -0.52 -0.44
N MET A 83 -11.01 -1.10 0.02
CA MET A 83 -12.35 -0.83 -0.52
C MET A 83 -12.70 0.65 -0.46
N LEU A 84 -12.47 1.32 0.68
CA LEU A 84 -12.77 2.75 0.84
C LEU A 84 -11.86 3.65 0.02
N SER A 85 -10.62 3.21 -0.26
CA SER A 85 -9.72 3.87 -1.20
C SER A 85 -10.26 3.80 -2.63
N THR A 86 -10.74 2.64 -3.05
CA THR A 86 -11.23 2.39 -4.41
C THR A 86 -12.64 2.94 -4.65
N PHE A 87 -13.52 2.85 -3.65
CA PHE A 87 -14.92 3.30 -3.68
C PHE A 87 -15.16 4.42 -2.66
N PRO A 88 -14.80 5.66 -3.01
CA PRO A 88 -14.74 6.75 -2.04
C PRO A 88 -16.10 7.26 -1.56
N SER A 89 -17.20 6.83 -2.18
CA SER A 89 -18.56 7.29 -1.86
C SER A 89 -19.32 6.34 -0.94
N ILE A 90 -18.68 5.26 -0.48
CA ILE A 90 -19.23 4.36 0.54
C ILE A 90 -19.50 5.15 1.82
N ARG A 91 -20.71 4.98 2.36
CA ARG A 91 -21.25 5.67 3.53
C ARG A 91 -21.18 4.79 4.76
N PHE A 92 -21.66 3.56 4.62
CA PHE A 92 -21.57 2.52 5.61
C PHE A 92 -21.36 1.16 4.93
N GLY A 93 -21.17 0.11 5.72
CA GLY A 93 -21.29 -1.25 5.21
C GLY A 93 -22.09 -2.19 6.07
N LEU A 94 -22.22 -3.40 5.56
CA LEU A 94 -22.78 -4.55 6.24
C LEU A 94 -21.67 -5.59 6.36
N LEU A 95 -21.43 -6.08 7.57
CA LEU A 95 -20.58 -7.24 7.81
C LEU A 95 -21.52 -8.44 7.95
N VAL A 96 -21.66 -9.21 6.87
CA VAL A 96 -22.66 -10.28 6.79
C VAL A 96 -21.95 -11.60 6.61
N GLY A 97 -22.32 -12.57 7.44
CA GLY A 97 -21.75 -13.90 7.35
C GLY A 97 -22.30 -14.84 8.39
N ILE A 98 -21.50 -15.83 8.76
CA ILE A 98 -21.86 -16.81 9.78
C ILE A 98 -21.24 -16.46 11.13
N GLY A 99 -21.84 -16.97 12.20
CA GLY A 99 -21.33 -16.87 13.56
C GLY A 99 -21.88 -17.97 14.47
N SER A 100 -21.34 -18.02 15.68
CA SER A 100 -21.73 -19.02 16.68
C SER A 100 -22.81 -18.46 17.59
N GLY A 101 -23.91 -19.20 17.80
CA GLY A 101 -25.03 -18.77 18.64
C GLY A 101 -24.81 -19.08 20.12
N ILE A 102 -25.40 -18.26 21.00
CA ILE A 102 -25.42 -18.52 22.44
C ILE A 102 -26.76 -19.15 22.84
N PRO A 103 -26.82 -20.47 23.07
CA PRO A 103 -28.09 -21.20 23.22
C PRO A 103 -28.86 -20.83 24.50
N LYS A 104 -28.19 -20.24 25.51
CA LYS A 104 -28.81 -19.78 26.76
C LYS A 104 -29.90 -18.72 26.53
N HIS A 105 -29.82 -17.98 25.42
CA HIS A 105 -30.80 -16.97 25.00
C HIS A 105 -31.78 -17.49 23.95
N ASP A 106 -31.96 -18.81 23.87
CA ASP A 106 -32.72 -19.53 22.85
C ASP A 106 -32.30 -19.25 21.40
N VAL A 107 -31.08 -18.79 21.14
CA VAL A 107 -30.50 -18.70 19.78
C VAL A 107 -30.29 -20.11 19.22
N ARG A 108 -30.62 -20.32 17.93
CA ARG A 108 -30.61 -21.63 17.28
C ARG A 108 -29.90 -21.66 15.94
N LEU A 109 -29.47 -22.86 15.52
CA LEU A 109 -28.91 -23.07 14.18
C LEU A 109 -29.90 -22.63 13.10
N GLY A 110 -29.43 -21.79 12.18
CA GLY A 110 -30.24 -21.19 11.13
C GLY A 110 -30.97 -19.90 11.51
N ASP A 111 -30.92 -19.46 12.77
CA ASP A 111 -31.36 -18.11 13.16
C ASP A 111 -30.43 -17.02 12.61
N VAL A 112 -30.88 -15.77 12.66
CA VAL A 112 -30.07 -14.58 12.36
C VAL A 112 -29.90 -13.75 13.63
N VAL A 113 -28.68 -13.28 13.89
CA VAL A 113 -28.39 -12.31 14.97
C VAL A 113 -27.88 -11.02 14.34
N VAL A 114 -28.48 -9.89 14.73
CA VAL A 114 -28.20 -8.55 14.23
C VAL A 114 -27.65 -7.70 15.38
N SER A 115 -26.51 -7.05 15.16
CA SER A 115 -25.87 -6.23 16.19
C SER A 115 -26.68 -4.96 16.46
N VAL A 116 -27.26 -4.83 17.65
CA VAL A 116 -28.01 -3.63 18.07
C VAL A 116 -27.51 -3.15 19.43
N PRO A 117 -27.30 -1.83 19.64
CA PRO A 117 -26.94 -1.31 20.95
C PRO A 117 -27.89 -1.79 22.05
N THR A 118 -27.33 -2.33 23.13
CA THR A 118 -28.08 -2.89 24.26
C THR A 118 -27.41 -2.48 25.56
N ASP A 119 -28.17 -1.87 26.47
CA ASP A 119 -27.68 -1.35 27.75
C ASP A 119 -26.45 -0.44 27.60
N HIS A 120 -25.28 -0.91 28.05
CA HIS A 120 -24.00 -0.19 27.98
C HIS A 120 -23.12 -0.61 26.79
N PHE A 121 -23.60 -1.54 25.95
CA PHE A 121 -22.86 -2.03 24.79
C PHE A 121 -23.34 -1.39 23.49
N PRO A 122 -22.42 -1.07 22.56
CA PRO A 122 -22.74 -0.41 21.30
C PRO A 122 -23.31 -1.37 20.24
N GLY A 123 -23.61 -2.62 20.60
CA GLY A 123 -24.09 -3.70 19.72
C GLY A 123 -23.01 -4.72 19.36
N VAL A 124 -21.74 -4.30 19.36
CA VAL A 124 -20.58 -5.19 19.25
C VAL A 124 -19.60 -4.93 20.39
N VAL A 125 -19.05 -5.97 21.00
CA VAL A 125 -17.99 -5.84 22.00
C VAL A 125 -16.77 -6.64 21.59
N GLN A 126 -15.58 -6.02 21.62
CA GLN A 126 -14.34 -6.77 21.49
C GLN A 126 -14.02 -7.45 22.82
N TRP A 127 -14.08 -8.78 22.85
CA TRP A 127 -13.98 -9.51 24.11
C TRP A 127 -12.53 -9.84 24.52
N ASP A 128 -11.61 -9.89 23.55
CA ASP A 128 -10.21 -10.27 23.75
C ASP A 128 -9.25 -9.07 23.90
N MET A 129 -9.76 -7.83 23.88
CA MET A 129 -8.96 -6.61 24.07
C MET A 129 -9.01 -6.12 25.52
N GLY A 130 -7.84 -6.10 26.17
CA GLY A 130 -7.75 -5.77 27.58
C GLY A 130 -6.34 -5.84 28.14
N LYS A 131 -6.26 -5.69 29.46
CA LYS A 131 -5.02 -5.80 30.23
C LYS A 131 -5.03 -7.11 31.00
N ALA A 132 -3.94 -7.87 30.88
CA ALA A 132 -3.65 -8.94 31.83
C ALA A 132 -3.13 -8.31 33.12
N LEU A 133 -3.77 -8.63 34.25
CA LEU A 133 -3.47 -8.10 35.57
C LEU A 133 -3.11 -9.26 36.50
N GLN A 134 -2.09 -9.07 37.34
CA GLN A 134 -1.78 -10.01 38.41
C GLN A 134 -2.50 -9.59 39.68
N HIS A 135 -3.33 -10.46 40.23
CA HIS A 135 -4.02 -10.24 41.50
C HIS A 135 -3.95 -11.49 42.36
N GLN A 136 -3.37 -11.39 43.55
CA GLN A 136 -3.24 -12.49 44.53
C GLN A 136 -2.69 -13.82 43.94
N GLY A 137 -1.71 -13.72 43.04
CA GLY A 137 -1.09 -14.89 42.39
C GLY A 137 -1.88 -15.48 41.21
N ALA A 138 -3.07 -14.97 40.89
CA ALA A 138 -3.83 -15.33 39.70
C ALA A 138 -3.75 -14.24 38.61
N THR A 139 -3.68 -14.65 37.35
CA THR A 139 -3.79 -13.75 36.19
C THR A 139 -5.27 -13.51 35.90
N THR A 140 -5.69 -12.25 35.94
CA THR A 140 -7.05 -11.79 35.60
C THR A 140 -7.02 -10.94 34.35
N PHE A 141 -8.09 -10.96 33.56
CA PHE A 141 -8.21 -10.14 32.36
C PHE A 141 -9.19 -8.99 32.59
N LYS A 142 -8.73 -7.76 32.40
CA LYS A 142 -9.59 -6.57 32.44
C LYS A 142 -9.79 -6.04 31.03
N ARG A 143 -10.98 -6.24 30.47
CA ARG A 143 -11.37 -5.68 29.17
C ARG A 143 -11.20 -4.16 29.15
N THR A 144 -10.71 -3.61 28.05
CA THR A 144 -10.53 -2.18 27.84
C THR A 144 -11.02 -1.75 26.47
N GLY A 145 -11.33 -0.47 26.31
CA GLY A 145 -11.79 0.09 25.05
C GLY A 145 -13.29 -0.09 24.82
N SER A 146 -13.75 0.57 23.78
CA SER A 146 -15.13 0.56 23.31
C SER A 146 -15.14 0.61 21.79
N LEU A 147 -16.15 0.00 21.19
CA LEU A 147 -16.41 0.08 19.76
C LEU A 147 -17.50 1.13 19.49
N ASN A 148 -17.52 1.69 18.28
CA ASN A 148 -18.63 2.52 17.83
C ASN A 148 -19.90 1.69 17.63
N ARG A 149 -21.05 2.37 17.66
CA ARG A 149 -22.36 1.79 17.33
C ARG A 149 -22.62 1.83 15.81
N PRO A 150 -23.55 0.99 15.29
CA PRO A 150 -23.97 1.06 13.90
C PRO A 150 -24.54 2.43 13.49
N PRO A 151 -24.50 2.77 12.17
CA PRO A 151 -25.10 3.99 11.61
C PRO A 151 -26.57 4.19 11.99
N VAL A 152 -26.98 5.44 12.17
CA VAL A 152 -28.36 5.78 12.56
C VAL A 152 -29.36 5.42 11.47
N ALA A 153 -28.98 5.56 10.18
CA ALA A 153 -29.82 5.13 9.06
C ALA A 153 -30.18 3.63 9.15
N LEU A 154 -29.22 2.78 9.53
CA LEU A 154 -29.46 1.35 9.70
C LEU A 154 -30.31 1.07 10.94
N LEU A 155 -29.97 1.66 12.09
CA LEU A 155 -30.74 1.47 13.33
C LEU A 155 -32.20 1.91 13.21
N THR A 156 -32.46 2.97 12.44
CA THR A 156 -33.84 3.44 12.19
C THR A 156 -34.60 2.47 11.29
N ALA A 157 -33.96 1.97 10.23
CA ALA A 157 -34.55 0.96 9.36
C ALA A 157 -34.84 -0.37 10.09
N LEU A 158 -34.01 -0.75 11.06
CA LEU A 158 -34.28 -1.94 11.88
C LEU A 158 -35.60 -1.85 12.66
N ASN A 159 -35.94 -0.70 13.23
CA ASN A 159 -37.22 -0.55 13.94
C ASN A 159 -38.43 -0.72 13.00
N GLN A 160 -38.33 -0.20 11.78
CA GLN A 160 -39.36 -0.40 10.77
C GLN A 160 -39.44 -1.88 10.38
N LEU A 161 -38.31 -2.53 10.14
CA LEU A 161 -38.27 -3.94 9.75
C LEU A 161 -38.81 -4.86 10.85
N VAL A 162 -38.50 -4.59 12.12
CA VAL A 162 -39.10 -5.31 13.27
C VAL A 162 -40.63 -5.16 13.26
N THR A 163 -41.14 -3.96 13.00
CA THR A 163 -42.59 -3.73 12.91
C THR A 163 -43.22 -4.52 11.76
N GLU A 164 -42.56 -4.57 10.61
CA GLU A 164 -43.01 -5.35 9.45
C GLU A 164 -42.98 -6.86 9.76
N HIS A 165 -41.96 -7.34 10.46
CA HIS A 165 -41.87 -8.75 10.88
C HIS A 165 -42.96 -9.14 11.87
N ASP A 166 -43.34 -8.25 12.80
CA ASP A 166 -44.44 -8.49 13.74
C ASP A 166 -45.81 -8.53 13.04
N LEU A 167 -45.97 -7.79 11.93
CA LEU A 167 -47.23 -7.70 11.19
C LEU A 167 -47.38 -8.81 10.13
N GLU A 168 -46.33 -9.06 9.35
CA GLU A 168 -46.39 -9.87 8.12
C GLU A 168 -45.40 -11.06 8.14
N GLY A 169 -44.43 -11.04 9.06
CA GLY A 169 -43.32 -11.99 9.10
C GLY A 169 -42.15 -11.57 8.20
N SER A 170 -41.05 -12.33 8.25
CA SER A 170 -39.89 -12.08 7.41
C SER A 170 -40.10 -12.58 5.98
N ARG A 171 -39.57 -11.82 5.01
CA ARG A 171 -39.58 -12.13 3.58
C ARG A 171 -38.45 -13.05 3.12
N ILE A 172 -37.55 -13.49 4.02
CA ILE A 172 -36.50 -14.46 3.70
C ILE A 172 -37.02 -15.72 2.96
N PRO A 173 -38.17 -16.33 3.35
CA PRO A 173 -38.72 -17.46 2.61
C PRO A 173 -39.10 -17.14 1.17
N GLU A 174 -39.51 -15.89 0.87
CA GLU A 174 -39.86 -15.44 -0.48
C GLU A 174 -38.61 -15.38 -1.36
N PHE A 175 -37.53 -14.79 -0.87
CA PHE A 175 -36.25 -14.74 -1.58
C PHE A 175 -35.71 -16.14 -1.87
N PHE A 176 -35.86 -17.06 -0.92
CA PHE A 176 -35.44 -18.45 -1.11
C PHE A 176 -36.27 -19.16 -2.18
N LYS A 177 -37.60 -18.99 -2.17
CA LYS A 177 -38.49 -19.53 -3.19
C LYS A 177 -38.15 -18.98 -4.59
N GLU A 178 -37.79 -17.71 -4.69
CA GLU A 178 -37.30 -17.14 -5.95
C GLU A 178 -35.99 -17.82 -6.39
N LEU A 179 -35.02 -17.96 -5.48
CA LEU A 179 -33.71 -18.56 -5.78
C LEU A 179 -33.78 -20.05 -6.14
N GLU A 180 -34.77 -20.79 -5.64
CA GLU A 180 -35.05 -22.16 -6.09
C GLU A 180 -35.29 -22.23 -7.60
N THR A 181 -35.99 -21.23 -8.14
CA THR A 181 -36.32 -21.16 -9.56
C THR A 181 -35.22 -20.53 -10.40
N THR A 182 -34.62 -19.43 -9.93
CA THR A 182 -33.68 -18.62 -10.71
C THR A 182 -32.24 -19.14 -10.63
N ASN A 183 -31.88 -19.84 -9.56
CA ASN A 183 -30.53 -20.36 -9.34
C ASN A 183 -30.53 -21.76 -8.68
N PRO A 184 -30.90 -22.83 -9.40
CA PRO A 184 -31.01 -24.18 -8.86
C PRO A 184 -29.70 -24.72 -8.23
N LYS A 185 -28.53 -24.28 -8.74
CA LYS A 185 -27.22 -24.68 -8.20
C LYS A 185 -26.94 -24.04 -6.84
N PHE A 186 -27.38 -22.80 -6.64
CA PHE A 186 -27.35 -22.18 -5.31
C PHE A 186 -28.32 -22.89 -4.39
N ALA A 187 -29.56 -23.10 -4.86
CA ALA A 187 -30.64 -23.69 -4.09
C ALA A 187 -30.27 -25.05 -3.49
N SER A 188 -29.67 -25.94 -4.29
CA SER A 188 -29.29 -27.29 -3.85
C SER A 188 -28.24 -27.35 -2.74
N LYS A 189 -27.48 -26.26 -2.53
CA LYS A 189 -26.39 -26.20 -1.56
C LYS A 189 -26.66 -25.26 -0.39
N TYR A 190 -27.38 -24.16 -0.62
CA TYR A 190 -27.54 -23.07 0.35
C TYR A 190 -28.93 -23.03 1.00
N LEU A 191 -29.94 -23.69 0.44
CA LEU A 191 -31.27 -23.67 1.02
C LEU A 191 -31.49 -24.85 1.96
N ARG A 192 -32.47 -24.69 2.85
CA ARG A 192 -32.71 -25.65 3.93
C ARG A 192 -33.06 -27.01 3.34
N SER A 193 -32.30 -28.03 3.72
CA SER A 193 -32.66 -29.42 3.46
C SER A 193 -33.24 -30.06 4.73
N GLY A 194 -34.04 -31.12 4.57
CA GLY A 194 -34.60 -31.88 5.70
C GLY A 194 -33.54 -32.56 6.59
N SER A 195 -32.27 -32.59 6.16
CA SER A 195 -31.16 -33.09 6.97
C SER A 195 -30.64 -32.06 7.99
N LEU A 196 -30.96 -30.77 7.83
CA LEU A 196 -30.54 -29.72 8.76
C LEU A 196 -31.41 -29.76 10.03
N LYS A 197 -30.85 -30.33 11.09
CA LYS A 197 -31.47 -30.44 12.41
C LYS A 197 -30.73 -29.57 13.41
N ASP A 198 -31.49 -28.85 14.22
CA ASP A 198 -30.97 -28.12 15.36
C ASP A 198 -30.64 -29.14 16.46
N VAL A 199 -29.36 -29.38 16.72
CA VAL A 199 -28.87 -30.33 17.73
C VAL A 199 -27.98 -29.56 18.69
N LEU A 200 -28.39 -29.50 19.95
CA LEU A 200 -27.64 -28.86 21.03
C LEU A 200 -27.27 -29.93 22.07
N PHE A 201 -25.98 -30.04 22.40
CA PHE A 201 -25.49 -30.92 23.46
C PHE A 201 -25.41 -30.18 24.79
N ALA A 202 -25.50 -30.92 25.90
CA ALA A 202 -25.24 -30.40 27.22
C ALA A 202 -23.81 -29.83 27.34
N PRO A 203 -23.58 -28.69 28.05
CA PRO A 203 -22.27 -28.04 28.10
C PRO A 203 -21.11 -28.90 28.65
N ASP A 204 -21.42 -29.92 29.45
CA ASP A 204 -20.48 -30.89 30.05
C ASP A 204 -20.20 -32.11 29.16
N CYS A 205 -20.85 -32.21 27.99
CA CYS A 205 -20.67 -33.33 27.08
C CYS A 205 -19.32 -33.25 26.37
N ALA A 206 -18.44 -34.22 26.63
CA ALA A 206 -17.17 -34.34 25.92
C ALA A 206 -17.41 -34.85 24.48
N HIS A 207 -16.83 -34.16 23.49
CA HIS A 207 -16.86 -34.64 22.11
C HIS A 207 -15.91 -35.82 21.94
N ASN A 208 -16.39 -36.93 21.39
CA ASN A 208 -15.58 -38.12 21.17
C ASN A 208 -14.78 -37.96 19.87
N GLU A 209 -13.54 -37.46 19.97
CA GLU A 209 -12.65 -37.18 18.83
C GLU A 209 -12.20 -38.43 18.05
N THR A 210 -12.58 -39.63 18.48
CA THR A 210 -12.21 -40.90 17.83
C THR A 210 -13.03 -41.23 16.56
N GLY A 211 -14.08 -40.45 16.27
CA GLY A 211 -14.87 -40.52 15.04
C GLY A 211 -14.41 -39.49 14.00
N ARG A 212 -14.45 -39.85 12.70
CA ARG A 212 -14.03 -39.01 11.55
C ARG A 212 -14.45 -37.53 11.70
N ALA A 213 -13.56 -36.64 11.26
CA ALA A 213 -13.55 -35.18 11.41
C ALA A 213 -14.80 -34.37 10.98
N ASP A 214 -15.90 -35.01 10.60
CA ASP A 214 -17.06 -34.37 9.95
C ASP A 214 -18.43 -34.75 10.55
N GLY A 215 -18.53 -35.23 11.80
CA GLY A 215 -19.85 -35.31 12.45
C GLY A 215 -19.95 -35.96 13.82
N CYS A 216 -20.94 -35.51 14.59
CA CYS A 216 -21.27 -35.99 15.95
C CYS A 216 -22.00 -37.35 15.98
N ASN A 217 -21.81 -38.21 14.97
CA ASN A 217 -22.52 -39.49 14.85
C ASN A 217 -22.13 -40.51 15.94
N GLY A 218 -20.97 -40.33 16.57
CA GLY A 218 -20.50 -41.14 17.71
C GLY A 218 -20.60 -40.44 19.07
N CYS A 219 -21.26 -39.27 19.13
CA CYS A 219 -21.47 -38.55 20.39
C CYS A 219 -22.65 -39.14 21.16
N ASP A 220 -22.62 -38.98 22.48
CA ASP A 220 -23.68 -39.48 23.37
C ASP A 220 -24.99 -38.72 23.13
N THR A 221 -25.90 -39.33 22.37
CA THR A 221 -27.19 -38.74 22.01
C THR A 221 -28.11 -38.55 23.22
N SER A 222 -27.85 -39.22 24.35
CA SER A 222 -28.59 -38.99 25.60
C SER A 222 -28.33 -37.62 26.21
N LYS A 223 -27.22 -36.97 25.83
CA LYS A 223 -26.84 -35.62 26.25
C LYS A 223 -27.41 -34.51 25.36
N ILE A 224 -28.22 -34.85 24.36
CA ILE A 224 -28.90 -33.86 23.51
C ILE A 224 -30.01 -33.19 24.29
N ILE A 225 -29.98 -31.86 24.33
CA ILE A 225 -31.02 -31.03 24.95
C ILE A 225 -32.23 -31.01 24.02
N THR A 226 -33.35 -31.53 24.51
CA THR A 226 -34.62 -31.49 23.77
C THR A 226 -35.17 -30.06 23.75
N ARG A 227 -35.38 -29.52 22.54
CA ARG A 227 -35.96 -28.18 22.32
C ARG A 227 -37.23 -28.29 21.47
N LYS A 228 -38.24 -27.46 21.76
CA LYS A 228 -39.48 -27.41 20.97
C LYS A 228 -39.18 -26.93 19.55
N LEU A 229 -39.76 -27.57 18.54
CA LEU A 229 -39.62 -27.11 17.15
C LEU A 229 -40.21 -25.70 17.00
N ARG A 230 -39.48 -24.79 16.35
CA ARG A 230 -39.94 -23.45 16.00
C ARG A 230 -39.38 -23.01 14.64
N PRO A 231 -39.99 -22.03 13.96
CA PRO A 231 -39.40 -21.40 12.78
C PRO A 231 -38.08 -20.68 13.11
N MET A 232 -37.35 -20.32 12.06
CA MET A 232 -36.18 -19.45 12.14
C MET A 232 -36.60 -18.09 12.71
N GLU A 233 -35.80 -17.56 13.62
CA GLU A 233 -36.02 -16.25 14.25
C GLU A 233 -34.84 -15.30 14.01
N ILE A 234 -35.15 -14.01 14.07
CA ILE A 234 -34.17 -12.93 13.98
C ILE A 234 -34.04 -12.32 15.37
N HIS A 235 -32.81 -12.31 15.88
CA HIS A 235 -32.47 -11.79 17.20
C HIS A 235 -31.70 -10.48 17.07
N TYR A 236 -31.99 -9.54 17.97
CA TYR A 236 -31.37 -8.21 17.98
C TYR A 236 -30.64 -7.99 19.29
N GLY A 237 -29.33 -7.78 19.26
CA GLY A 237 -28.57 -7.57 20.49
C GLY A 237 -27.06 -7.63 20.36
N LEU A 238 -26.40 -8.08 21.43
CA LEU A 238 -24.95 -8.01 21.56
C LEU A 238 -24.24 -9.15 20.82
N ILE A 239 -23.30 -8.77 19.96
CA ILE A 239 -22.36 -9.69 19.32
C ILE A 239 -20.97 -9.50 19.94
N ALA A 240 -20.34 -10.58 20.40
CA ALA A 240 -18.97 -10.54 20.89
C ALA A 240 -17.98 -10.92 19.78
N SER A 241 -17.01 -10.05 19.55
CA SER A 241 -16.02 -10.14 18.49
C SER A 241 -14.61 -10.33 19.05
N GLY A 242 -13.80 -11.20 18.45
CA GLY A 242 -12.40 -11.39 18.85
C GLY A 242 -11.62 -12.25 17.85
N ASN A 243 -10.32 -12.45 18.06
CA ASN A 243 -9.47 -13.18 17.12
C ASN A 243 -9.33 -14.68 17.45
N GLN A 244 -10.08 -15.21 18.42
CA GLN A 244 -10.05 -16.63 18.78
C GLN A 244 -11.37 -17.32 18.45
N LEU A 245 -11.29 -18.45 17.76
CA LEU A 245 -12.42 -19.33 17.53
C LEU A 245 -12.71 -20.15 18.79
N ILE A 246 -13.90 -19.97 19.37
CA ILE A 246 -14.30 -20.67 20.60
C ILE A 246 -14.93 -22.02 20.23
N LYS A 247 -14.35 -23.10 20.75
CA LYS A 247 -14.83 -24.50 20.58
C LYS A 247 -15.07 -25.20 21.91
N SER A 248 -15.50 -24.43 22.92
CA SER A 248 -15.72 -24.92 24.28
C SER A 248 -16.95 -24.26 24.87
N ALA A 249 -17.98 -25.06 25.13
CA ALA A 249 -19.21 -24.61 25.78
C ALA A 249 -18.92 -23.89 27.10
N MET A 250 -17.96 -24.41 27.89
CA MET A 250 -17.56 -23.78 29.15
C MET A 250 -16.93 -22.40 28.94
N VAL A 251 -16.06 -22.23 27.94
CA VAL A 251 -15.44 -20.92 27.64
C VAL A 251 -16.49 -19.94 27.11
N ARG A 252 -17.36 -20.39 26.20
CA ARG A 252 -18.50 -19.63 25.69
C ARG A 252 -19.41 -19.13 26.82
N ASP A 253 -19.82 -20.03 27.71
CA ASP A 253 -20.77 -19.68 28.78
C ASP A 253 -20.12 -18.75 29.80
N ARG A 254 -18.82 -18.92 30.10
CA ARG A 254 -18.05 -17.94 30.89
C ARG A 254 -18.00 -16.59 30.21
N LEU A 255 -17.71 -16.55 28.92
CA LEU A 255 -17.64 -15.31 28.14
C LEU A 255 -18.97 -14.54 28.15
N ASP A 256 -20.09 -15.23 27.97
CA ASP A 256 -21.42 -14.63 28.09
C ASP A 256 -21.63 -14.06 29.50
N ASN A 257 -21.32 -14.82 30.55
CA ASN A 257 -21.46 -14.37 31.94
C ASN A 257 -20.57 -13.16 32.26
N ASP A 258 -19.31 -13.15 31.81
CA ASP A 258 -18.36 -12.05 32.00
C ASP A 258 -18.83 -10.75 31.29
N LEU A 259 -19.67 -10.90 30.26
CA LEU A 259 -20.31 -9.81 29.53
C LEU A 259 -21.74 -9.53 30.00
N GLY A 260 -22.11 -10.07 31.17
CA GLY A 260 -23.37 -9.80 31.86
C GLY A 260 -24.56 -10.64 31.37
N GLY A 261 -24.31 -11.78 30.72
CA GLY A 261 -25.34 -12.71 30.27
C GLY A 261 -26.21 -12.12 29.16
N ARG A 262 -25.59 -11.49 28.15
CA ARG A 262 -26.28 -10.73 27.09
C ARG A 262 -25.79 -11.06 25.68
N VAL A 263 -24.75 -11.88 25.55
CA VAL A 263 -24.15 -12.17 24.25
C VAL A 263 -25.05 -13.13 23.51
N LEU A 264 -25.43 -12.79 22.28
CA LEU A 264 -26.27 -13.64 21.43
C LEU A 264 -25.45 -14.41 20.40
N CYS A 265 -24.33 -13.83 19.96
CA CYS A 265 -23.47 -14.39 18.93
C CYS A 265 -21.99 -14.11 19.17
N LEU A 266 -21.12 -15.07 18.84
CA LEU A 266 -19.68 -14.91 18.73
C LEU A 266 -19.26 -14.86 17.25
N GLU A 267 -18.38 -13.93 16.90
CA GLU A 267 -17.76 -13.85 15.57
C GLU A 267 -16.33 -13.28 15.63
N LEU A 268 -15.63 -13.21 14.48
CA LEU A 268 -14.18 -12.97 14.44
C LEU A 268 -13.69 -11.66 13.81
N HIS A 269 -14.57 -10.83 13.25
CA HIS A 269 -14.13 -9.77 12.32
C HIS A 269 -14.53 -8.36 12.74
N ALA A 270 -15.70 -8.20 13.37
CA ALA A 270 -16.33 -6.90 13.57
C ALA A 270 -15.47 -5.92 14.38
N ALA A 271 -14.75 -6.38 15.41
CA ALA A 271 -13.92 -5.54 16.26
C ALA A 271 -12.85 -4.75 15.49
N GLY A 272 -12.35 -5.28 14.37
CA GLY A 272 -11.39 -4.59 13.50
C GLY A 272 -12.02 -3.50 12.62
N LEU A 273 -13.36 -3.49 12.50
CA LEU A 273 -14.09 -2.61 11.59
C LEU A 273 -14.82 -1.48 12.30
N MET A 274 -15.53 -1.78 13.39
CA MET A 274 -16.54 -0.86 13.96
C MET A 274 -16.05 0.57 14.20
N ASN A 275 -14.78 0.76 14.57
CA ASN A 275 -14.22 2.10 14.84
C ASN A 275 -13.79 2.89 13.59
N SER A 276 -13.47 2.20 12.48
CA SER A 276 -12.91 2.81 11.28
C SER A 276 -13.83 2.68 10.06
N PHE A 277 -14.89 1.89 10.18
CA PHE A 277 -15.88 1.64 9.16
C PHE A 277 -17.26 1.52 9.79
N PRO A 278 -18.18 2.47 9.56
CA PRO A 278 -19.52 2.40 10.09
C PRO A 278 -20.23 1.20 9.47
N CYS A 279 -20.55 0.20 10.27
CA CYS A 279 -21.24 -0.97 9.77
C CYS A 279 -22.22 -1.57 10.77
N LEU A 280 -23.16 -2.34 10.23
CA LEU A 280 -24.02 -3.25 10.98
C LEU A 280 -23.53 -4.68 10.78
N VAL A 281 -23.51 -5.48 11.84
CA VAL A 281 -23.10 -6.89 11.79
C VAL A 281 -24.33 -7.78 11.77
N ILE A 282 -24.39 -8.70 10.81
CA ILE A 282 -25.48 -9.64 10.60
C ILE A 282 -24.89 -11.05 10.52
N ARG A 283 -25.29 -11.93 11.43
CA ARG A 283 -24.74 -13.28 11.56
C ARG A 283 -25.82 -14.33 11.48
N GLY A 284 -25.72 -15.20 10.48
CA GLY A 284 -26.48 -16.45 10.46
C GLY A 284 -25.79 -17.46 11.37
N ILE A 285 -26.58 -18.17 12.16
CA ILE A 285 -26.03 -19.05 13.19
C ILE A 285 -25.73 -20.43 12.61
N CYS A 286 -24.45 -20.83 12.62
CA CYS A 286 -23.98 -22.10 12.06
C CYS A 286 -23.53 -23.12 13.10
N ASP A 287 -23.17 -22.70 14.31
CA ASP A 287 -22.73 -23.56 15.39
C ASP A 287 -23.02 -22.91 16.76
N TYR A 288 -22.63 -23.59 17.85
CA TYR A 288 -22.84 -23.14 19.22
C TYR A 288 -21.54 -22.80 19.97
N ALA A 289 -20.40 -22.60 19.30
CA ALA A 289 -19.11 -22.35 19.92
C ALA A 289 -18.73 -23.40 20.99
N ASP A 290 -19.10 -24.65 20.75
CA ASP A 290 -18.75 -25.80 21.57
C ASP A 290 -17.91 -26.82 20.79
N SER A 291 -17.63 -27.96 21.42
CA SER A 291 -16.83 -29.03 20.83
C SER A 291 -17.58 -29.84 19.75
N HIS A 292 -18.88 -29.61 19.56
CA HIS A 292 -19.74 -30.30 18.58
C HIS A 292 -19.95 -29.47 17.31
N ASP A 293 -19.17 -28.41 17.14
CA ASP A 293 -19.08 -27.58 15.93
C ASP A 293 -18.94 -28.44 14.66
N ASN A 294 -19.87 -28.24 13.72
CA ASN A 294 -19.91 -28.93 12.44
C ASN A 294 -20.28 -27.97 11.31
N LYS A 295 -19.79 -28.27 10.11
CA LYS A 295 -19.88 -27.33 8.97
C LYS A 295 -21.18 -27.41 8.17
N ILE A 296 -22.12 -28.31 8.52
CA ILE A 296 -23.31 -28.59 7.69
C ILE A 296 -24.28 -27.41 7.63
N TRP A 297 -24.24 -26.51 8.61
CA TRP A 297 -25.11 -25.34 8.66
C TRP A 297 -24.52 -24.10 8.01
N GLU A 298 -23.21 -24.06 7.73
CA GLU A 298 -22.52 -22.83 7.30
C GLU A 298 -23.12 -22.21 6.02
N GLU A 299 -23.46 -23.02 5.00
CA GLU A 299 -24.07 -22.53 3.77
C GLU A 299 -25.48 -21.96 4.01
N TYR A 300 -26.32 -22.67 4.76
CA TYR A 300 -27.68 -22.18 5.06
C TYR A 300 -27.65 -20.93 5.94
N ALA A 301 -26.81 -20.92 6.96
CA ALA A 301 -26.57 -19.76 7.83
C ALA A 301 -26.12 -18.53 7.03
N ALA A 302 -25.18 -18.71 6.09
CA ALA A 302 -24.75 -17.64 5.20
C ALA A 302 -25.91 -17.12 4.32
N ALA A 303 -26.76 -18.03 3.82
CA ALA A 303 -27.91 -17.67 2.99
C ALA A 303 -28.96 -16.85 3.74
N VAL A 304 -29.34 -17.25 4.97
CA VAL A 304 -30.33 -16.52 5.77
C VAL A 304 -29.81 -15.14 6.19
N ALA A 305 -28.53 -15.04 6.54
CA ALA A 305 -27.90 -13.76 6.88
C ALA A 305 -27.89 -12.80 5.68
N ALA A 306 -27.57 -13.31 4.49
CA ALA A 306 -27.58 -12.52 3.25
C ALA A 306 -29.00 -12.12 2.84
N ALA A 307 -29.97 -13.02 2.99
CA ALA A 307 -31.38 -12.73 2.72
C ALA A 307 -31.91 -11.64 3.66
N TYR A 308 -31.60 -11.71 4.96
CA TYR A 308 -31.93 -10.65 5.91
C TYR A 308 -31.28 -9.31 5.54
N ALA A 309 -30.01 -9.34 5.13
CA ALA A 309 -29.32 -8.13 4.68
C ALA A 309 -29.97 -7.50 3.43
N LYS A 310 -30.49 -8.32 2.51
CA LYS A 310 -31.31 -7.84 1.38
C LYS A 310 -32.59 -7.18 1.87
N GLU A 311 -33.33 -7.86 2.74
CA GLU A 311 -34.58 -7.37 3.34
C GLU A 311 -34.39 -6.00 4.02
N LEU A 312 -33.32 -5.86 4.82
CA LEU A 312 -32.97 -4.60 5.46
C LEU A 312 -32.72 -3.48 4.45
N LEU A 313 -32.01 -3.77 3.35
CA LEU A 313 -31.71 -2.76 2.33
C LEU A 313 -32.94 -2.33 1.53
N GLU A 314 -33.98 -3.16 1.46
CA GLU A 314 -35.26 -2.78 0.86
C GLU A 314 -36.03 -1.76 1.72
N VAL A 315 -35.83 -1.78 3.04
CA VAL A 315 -36.41 -0.80 3.97
C VAL A 315 -35.61 0.50 4.00
N VAL A 316 -34.27 0.40 3.94
CA VAL A 316 -33.38 1.57 3.99
C VAL A 316 -33.60 2.47 2.78
N GLN A 317 -33.93 3.75 3.03
CA GLN A 317 -34.17 4.70 1.95
C GLN A 317 -32.86 5.24 1.34
N PRO A 318 -32.72 5.33 0.00
CA PRO A 318 -31.53 5.91 -0.64
C PRO A 318 -31.25 7.37 -0.24
N ALA A 319 -32.26 8.11 0.23
CA ALA A 319 -32.09 9.46 0.77
C ALA A 319 -31.33 9.46 2.10
N ASP A 320 -31.57 8.48 2.96
CA ASP A 320 -30.92 8.39 4.27
C ASP A 320 -29.47 7.92 4.14
N VAL A 321 -29.19 7.01 3.20
CA VAL A 321 -27.81 6.65 2.84
C VAL A 321 -27.01 7.89 2.41
N ARG A 322 -27.61 8.77 1.59
CA ARG A 322 -26.94 10.00 1.10
C ARG A 322 -26.68 11.02 2.21
N ARG A 323 -27.46 11.02 3.29
CA ARG A 323 -27.27 11.91 4.45
C ARG A 323 -26.11 11.45 5.34
N GLU A 324 -25.79 10.17 5.33
CA GLU A 324 -24.65 9.64 6.07
C GLU A 324 -23.32 10.19 5.52
N ARG A 325 -22.36 10.40 6.42
CA ARG A 325 -21.01 10.82 6.05
C ARG A 325 -20.34 9.71 5.24
N ALA A 326 -19.50 10.06 4.27
CA ALA A 326 -18.66 9.06 3.62
C ALA A 326 -17.72 8.43 4.65
N ALA A 327 -17.62 7.10 4.66
CA ALA A 327 -16.82 6.36 5.63
C ALA A 327 -15.36 6.78 5.60
N ARG A 328 -14.82 7.10 4.40
CA ARG A 328 -13.45 7.61 4.24
C ARG A 328 -13.19 8.97 4.91
N ASP A 329 -14.25 9.75 5.16
CA ASP A 329 -14.15 11.10 5.71
C ASP A 329 -14.26 11.12 7.25
N LEU A 330 -14.39 9.95 7.88
CA LEU A 330 -14.33 9.82 9.34
C LEU A 330 -12.98 10.30 9.87
N PRO A 331 -12.93 11.02 11.00
CA PRO A 331 -11.69 11.62 11.50
C PRO A 331 -10.53 10.62 11.63
N GLU A 332 -10.79 9.43 12.15
CA GLU A 332 -9.79 8.38 12.37
C GLU A 332 -9.14 7.93 11.05
N LEU A 333 -9.96 7.68 10.03
CA LEU A 333 -9.51 7.21 8.73
C LEU A 333 -8.92 8.36 7.90
N LYS A 334 -9.54 9.54 7.93
CA LYS A 334 -9.06 10.75 7.23
C LYS A 334 -7.67 11.16 7.70
N ASN A 335 -7.43 11.15 9.02
CA ASN A 335 -6.11 11.47 9.58
C ASN A 335 -5.05 10.44 9.15
N THR A 336 -5.40 9.16 9.14
CA THR A 336 -4.50 8.09 8.71
C THR A 336 -4.17 8.20 7.22
N LEU A 337 -5.19 8.38 6.37
CA LEU A 337 -5.00 8.56 4.93
C LEU A 337 -4.18 9.82 4.61
N SER A 338 -4.42 10.93 5.32
CA SER A 338 -3.66 12.18 5.13
C SER A 338 -2.17 11.98 5.45
N LYS A 339 -1.85 11.32 6.58
CA LYS A 339 -0.47 10.98 6.94
C LYS A 339 0.20 10.07 5.91
N VAL A 340 -0.53 9.07 5.39
CA VAL A 340 0.00 8.18 4.35
C VAL A 340 0.29 8.96 3.07
N CYS A 341 -0.59 9.87 2.65
CA CYS A 341 -0.34 10.76 1.52
C CYS A 341 0.89 11.65 1.72
N GLU A 342 1.05 12.25 2.91
CA GLU A 342 2.23 13.07 3.24
C GLU A 342 3.54 12.25 3.17
N ILE A 343 3.51 11.01 3.65
CA ILE A 343 4.66 10.09 3.55
C ILE A 343 4.95 9.77 2.08
N LEU A 344 3.94 9.46 1.28
CA LEU A 344 4.10 9.16 -0.14
C LEU A 344 4.67 10.34 -0.93
N ASP A 345 4.20 11.56 -0.65
CA ASP A 345 4.74 12.79 -1.26
C ASP A 345 6.20 13.04 -0.85
N THR A 346 6.55 12.71 0.40
CA THR A 346 7.92 12.80 0.89
C THR A 346 8.82 11.77 0.22
N ILE A 347 8.35 10.53 0.06
CA ILE A 347 9.06 9.47 -0.67
C ILE A 347 9.26 9.91 -2.13
N ALA A 348 8.21 10.38 -2.81
CA ALA A 348 8.29 10.82 -4.20
C ALA A 348 9.31 11.95 -4.39
N ARG A 349 9.31 12.97 -3.51
CA ARG A 349 10.31 14.04 -3.51
C ARG A 349 11.73 13.51 -3.28
N THR A 350 11.90 12.62 -2.32
CA THR A 350 13.21 12.01 -2.00
C THR A 350 13.75 11.19 -3.17
N VAL A 351 12.90 10.35 -3.78
CA VAL A 351 13.27 9.57 -4.96
C VAL A 351 13.68 10.49 -6.11
N ASN A 352 12.89 11.53 -6.40
CA ASN A 352 13.24 12.48 -7.47
C ASN A 352 14.57 13.20 -7.20
N ALA A 353 14.85 13.59 -5.95
CA ALA A 353 16.12 14.21 -5.58
C ALA A 353 17.30 13.25 -5.71
N ILE A 354 17.13 11.98 -5.32
CA ILE A 354 18.14 10.92 -5.52
C ILE A 354 18.40 10.73 -7.01
N TRP A 355 17.36 10.61 -7.83
CA TRP A 355 17.49 10.46 -9.28
C TRP A 355 18.28 11.61 -9.91
N ALA A 356 17.97 12.86 -9.56
CA ALA A 356 18.71 14.03 -10.04
C ALA A 356 20.19 14.00 -9.61
N THR A 357 20.45 13.61 -8.36
CA THR A 357 21.83 13.51 -7.83
C THR A 357 22.60 12.41 -8.55
N VAL A 358 22.01 11.24 -8.75
CA VAL A 358 22.62 10.11 -9.46
C VAL A 358 22.89 10.46 -10.93
N ASP A 359 21.94 11.07 -11.64
CA ASP A 359 22.12 11.51 -13.04
C ASP A 359 23.27 12.53 -13.16
N SER A 360 23.33 13.52 -12.25
CA SER A 360 24.43 14.50 -12.22
C SER A 360 25.79 13.86 -11.93
N SER A 361 25.83 12.88 -11.01
CA SER A 361 27.05 12.16 -10.64
C SER A 361 27.53 11.25 -11.77
N GLN A 362 26.60 10.60 -12.50
CA GLN A 362 26.92 9.81 -13.68
C GLN A 362 27.51 10.68 -14.80
N LYS A 363 26.89 11.82 -15.12
CA LYS A 363 27.42 12.77 -16.11
C LYS A 363 28.81 13.28 -15.74
N GLN A 364 29.04 13.57 -14.46
CA GLN A 364 30.36 14.02 -13.99
C GLN A 364 31.41 12.90 -14.05
N ASN A 365 31.06 11.67 -13.67
CA ASN A 365 31.94 10.51 -13.77
C ASN A 365 32.30 10.19 -15.23
N GLU A 366 31.32 10.24 -16.13
CA GLU A 366 31.55 10.05 -17.56
C GLU A 366 32.49 11.12 -18.11
N LYS A 367 32.26 12.40 -17.76
CA LYS A 367 33.15 13.50 -18.13
C LYS A 367 34.58 13.26 -17.63
N SER A 368 34.78 12.92 -16.37
CA SER A 368 36.12 12.65 -15.81
C SER A 368 36.80 11.52 -16.57
N ARG A 369 36.08 10.42 -16.82
CA ARG A 369 36.62 9.26 -17.54
C ARG A 369 37.09 9.61 -18.96
N VAL A 370 36.34 10.44 -19.69
CA VAL A 370 36.74 10.90 -21.04
C VAL A 370 37.96 11.82 -20.98
N LEU A 371 38.03 12.70 -19.98
CA LEU A 371 39.15 13.62 -19.80
C LEU A 371 40.44 12.91 -19.36
N ASP A 372 40.34 11.86 -18.54
CA ASP A 372 41.47 11.02 -18.15
C ASP A 372 41.95 10.11 -19.29
N TRP A 373 41.04 9.68 -20.17
CA TRP A 373 41.40 8.99 -21.41
C TRP A 373 42.21 9.89 -22.38
N LEU A 374 41.86 11.18 -22.49
CA LEU A 374 42.58 12.12 -23.35
C LEU A 374 44.06 12.24 -22.99
N THR A 375 44.33 12.46 -21.71
CA THR A 375 45.69 12.47 -21.15
C THR A 375 45.64 12.32 -19.63
N ASP A 376 46.66 11.63 -19.11
CA ASP A 376 46.99 11.50 -17.70
C ASP A 376 47.85 12.67 -17.18
N ILE A 377 48.43 13.47 -18.07
CA ILE A 377 49.25 14.65 -17.69
C ILE A 377 48.38 15.69 -16.98
N GLN A 378 48.85 16.16 -15.83
CA GLN A 378 48.25 17.24 -15.06
C GLN A 378 49.30 18.30 -14.71
N PHE A 379 49.12 19.53 -15.18
CA PHE A 379 50.02 20.64 -14.85
C PHE A 379 49.61 21.45 -13.62
N GLY A 380 48.39 21.25 -13.11
CA GLY A 380 47.87 21.94 -11.92
C GLY A 380 48.77 21.85 -10.68
N PRO A 381 49.30 20.66 -10.31
CA PRO A 381 50.26 20.54 -9.21
C PRO A 381 51.54 21.33 -9.44
N HIS A 382 52.09 21.31 -10.67
CA HIS A 382 53.31 22.05 -11.01
C HIS A 382 53.09 23.57 -10.95
N HIS A 383 51.92 24.03 -11.42
CA HIS A 383 51.52 25.44 -11.31
C HIS A 383 51.39 25.86 -9.84
N SER A 384 50.73 25.04 -9.01
CA SER A 384 50.55 25.32 -7.58
C SER A 384 51.89 25.40 -6.85
N LEU A 385 52.81 24.47 -7.10
CA LEU A 385 54.16 24.52 -6.54
C LEU A 385 54.92 25.77 -6.98
N SER A 386 54.88 26.11 -8.28
CA SER A 386 55.54 27.31 -8.81
C SER A 386 54.93 28.61 -8.26
N ARG A 387 53.65 28.61 -7.90
CA ARG A 387 52.99 29.72 -7.21
C ARG A 387 53.44 29.79 -5.76
N ASP A 388 53.47 28.67 -5.07
CA ASP A 388 53.72 28.60 -3.62
C ASP A 388 55.21 28.86 -3.28
N GLU A 389 56.13 28.52 -4.18
CA GLU A 389 57.57 28.83 -4.07
C GLU A 389 57.91 30.31 -4.31
N ARG A 390 56.96 31.09 -4.86
CA ARG A 390 57.17 32.51 -5.16
C ARG A 390 57.38 33.32 -3.88
N GLN A 391 58.48 34.05 -3.81
CA GLN A 391 58.70 35.02 -2.72
C GLN A 391 57.81 36.26 -2.90
N PRO A 392 57.06 36.69 -1.86
CA PRO A 392 56.21 37.87 -1.94
C PRO A 392 56.95 39.13 -2.40
N GLY A 393 56.34 39.91 -3.28
CA GLY A 393 56.91 41.15 -3.82
C GLY A 393 57.86 40.98 -5.02
N THR A 394 58.27 39.76 -5.36
CA THR A 394 59.11 39.48 -6.54
C THR A 394 58.29 39.38 -7.83
N GLY A 395 58.89 39.68 -8.98
CA GLY A 395 58.26 39.55 -10.32
C GLY A 395 57.23 40.63 -10.70
N THR A 396 56.84 41.53 -9.78
CA THR A 396 55.92 42.66 -10.02
C THR A 396 56.42 43.62 -11.10
N TRP A 397 57.74 43.79 -11.21
CA TRP A 397 58.38 44.59 -12.27
C TRP A 397 57.98 44.13 -13.68
N PHE A 398 57.71 42.84 -13.87
CA PHE A 398 57.32 42.28 -15.15
C PHE A 398 55.87 42.61 -15.50
N LEU A 399 54.95 42.44 -14.54
CA LEU A 399 53.53 42.78 -14.71
C LEU A 399 53.33 44.29 -14.92
N ASN A 400 54.23 45.11 -14.38
CA ASN A 400 54.23 46.56 -14.57
C ASN A 400 54.98 47.02 -15.84
N SER A 401 55.54 46.10 -16.61
CA SER A 401 56.34 46.45 -17.79
C SER A 401 55.45 46.86 -18.96
N THR A 402 55.89 47.85 -19.75
CA THR A 402 55.19 48.27 -20.98
C THR A 402 55.01 47.10 -21.96
N LYS A 403 55.98 46.17 -22.01
CA LYS A 403 55.92 44.98 -22.87
C LYS A 403 54.75 44.06 -22.47
N TYR A 404 54.52 43.86 -21.18
CA TYR A 404 53.42 43.02 -20.69
C TYR A 404 52.05 43.63 -21.03
N TYR A 405 51.85 44.93 -20.76
CA TYR A 405 50.59 45.61 -21.13
C TYR A 405 50.34 45.63 -22.63
N THR A 406 51.37 45.87 -23.44
CA THR A 406 51.26 45.85 -24.91
C THR A 406 50.85 44.46 -25.44
N TRP A 407 51.29 43.40 -24.77
CA TRP A 407 50.86 42.04 -25.11
C TRP A 407 49.44 41.71 -24.61
N ARG A 408 49.12 42.09 -23.37
CA ARG A 408 47.82 41.79 -22.77
C ARG A 408 46.68 42.53 -23.46
N ASP A 409 46.86 43.82 -23.73
CA ASP A 409 45.80 44.74 -24.19
C ASP A 409 45.93 45.14 -25.67
N GLY A 410 47.05 44.80 -26.33
CA GLY A 410 47.33 45.17 -27.72
C GLY A 410 47.16 44.03 -28.72
N ASP A 411 47.61 44.25 -29.95
CA ASP A 411 47.46 43.28 -31.06
C ASP A 411 48.51 42.15 -31.06
N VAL A 412 49.49 42.21 -30.15
CA VAL A 412 50.59 41.23 -30.07
C VAL A 412 50.05 39.90 -29.54
N LYS A 413 50.17 38.83 -30.33
CA LYS A 413 49.61 37.50 -29.98
C LYS A 413 50.51 36.65 -29.09
N VAL A 414 51.82 36.92 -29.05
CA VAL A 414 52.79 36.09 -28.32
C VAL A 414 53.79 36.98 -27.58
N LEU A 415 53.96 36.74 -26.28
CA LEU A 415 55.00 37.35 -25.46
C LEU A 415 56.09 36.30 -25.17
N PHE A 416 57.23 36.46 -25.83
CA PHE A 416 58.37 35.57 -25.63
C PHE A 416 59.28 36.09 -24.52
N CYS A 417 59.52 35.26 -23.50
CA CYS A 417 60.35 35.61 -22.34
C CYS A 417 61.54 34.67 -22.23
N GLU A 418 62.73 35.18 -22.48
CA GLU A 418 63.98 34.42 -22.33
C GLU A 418 64.56 34.58 -20.92
N GLY A 419 65.25 33.54 -20.43
CA GLY A 419 65.97 33.59 -19.17
C GLY A 419 67.14 32.63 -19.16
N ILE A 420 68.14 32.92 -18.33
CA ILE A 420 69.20 31.97 -18.00
C ILE A 420 68.68 30.87 -17.05
N PRO A 421 69.39 29.74 -16.89
CA PRO A 421 69.07 28.79 -15.82
C PRO A 421 68.95 29.49 -14.45
N ALA A 422 68.02 29.03 -13.61
CA ALA A 422 67.68 29.62 -12.30
C ALA A 422 67.11 31.06 -12.30
N ALA A 423 66.76 31.65 -13.46
CA ALA A 423 66.15 32.98 -13.55
C ALA A 423 64.67 33.07 -13.09
N GLY A 424 64.13 32.03 -12.43
CA GLY A 424 62.72 32.00 -12.02
C GLY A 424 61.73 31.71 -13.17
N LYS A 425 62.18 31.00 -14.22
CA LYS A 425 61.38 30.66 -15.41
C LYS A 425 60.00 30.04 -15.16
N PRO A 426 59.78 29.15 -14.17
CA PRO A 426 58.43 28.64 -13.89
C PRO A 426 57.60 29.57 -12.99
N ILE A 427 58.27 30.40 -12.17
CA ILE A 427 57.65 31.35 -11.24
C ILE A 427 57.02 32.52 -12.01
N LEU A 428 57.72 33.10 -12.98
CA LEU A 428 57.21 34.28 -13.68
C LEU A 428 55.92 34.01 -14.48
N PRO A 429 55.79 32.90 -15.25
CA PRO A 429 54.54 32.52 -15.90
C PRO A 429 53.43 32.17 -14.92
N SER A 430 53.71 31.55 -13.76
CA SER A 430 52.66 31.28 -12.76
C SER A 430 52.02 32.58 -12.28
N MET A 431 52.81 33.63 -12.04
CA MET A 431 52.30 34.97 -11.72
C MET A 431 51.43 35.57 -12.82
N VAL A 432 51.84 35.40 -14.08
CA VAL A 432 51.08 35.91 -15.23
C VAL A 432 49.73 35.22 -15.32
N ILE A 433 49.69 33.89 -15.17
CA ILE A 433 48.46 33.09 -15.18
C ILE A 433 47.53 33.56 -14.06
N GLU A 434 48.02 33.74 -12.82
CA GLU A 434 47.20 34.25 -11.70
C GLU A 434 46.67 35.66 -11.96
N HIS A 435 47.50 36.55 -12.49
CA HIS A 435 47.10 37.92 -12.77
C HIS A 435 46.03 37.97 -13.86
N LEU A 436 46.16 37.17 -14.91
CA LEU A 436 45.16 37.07 -15.97
C LEU A 436 43.84 36.48 -15.45
N ALA A 437 43.88 35.45 -14.62
CA ALA A 437 42.68 34.87 -14.00
C ALA A 437 41.93 35.87 -13.09
N ASN A 438 42.66 36.79 -12.44
CA ASN A 438 42.06 37.80 -11.56
C ASN A 438 41.55 39.05 -12.29
N VAL A 439 42.15 39.40 -13.44
CA VAL A 439 41.81 40.62 -14.20
C VAL A 439 40.81 40.34 -15.32
N SER A 440 40.72 39.09 -15.79
CA SER A 440 39.81 38.71 -16.88
C SER A 440 38.42 38.37 -16.33
N HIS A 441 37.42 39.18 -16.69
CA HIS A 441 35.99 38.86 -16.47
C HIS A 441 35.36 38.07 -17.63
N SER A 442 36.17 37.56 -18.57
CA SER A 442 35.70 36.91 -19.80
C SER A 442 35.45 35.41 -19.62
N GLN A 443 34.48 34.87 -20.36
CA GLN A 443 34.17 33.43 -20.46
C GLN A 443 35.26 32.57 -21.13
N THR A 444 36.50 33.06 -21.21
CA THR A 444 37.63 32.40 -21.88
C THR A 444 38.44 31.63 -20.85
N GLY A 445 38.45 30.29 -20.91
CA GLY A 445 39.24 29.48 -19.98
C GLY A 445 40.74 29.60 -20.24
N GLU A 446 41.53 29.82 -19.19
CA GLU A 446 42.99 29.79 -19.26
C GLU A 446 43.49 28.34 -19.25
N THR A 447 44.55 28.08 -20.03
CA THR A 447 45.24 26.79 -20.10
C THR A 447 46.74 27.03 -20.07
N TYR A 448 47.50 26.08 -19.52
CA TYR A 448 48.94 26.24 -19.37
C TYR A 448 49.69 24.91 -19.42
N VAL A 449 50.96 24.97 -19.79
CA VAL A 449 51.84 23.81 -19.90
C VAL A 449 53.19 24.14 -19.28
N TYR A 450 53.73 23.22 -18.49
CA TYR A 450 55.08 23.31 -17.92
C TYR A 450 55.96 22.19 -18.50
N CYS A 451 56.89 22.57 -19.39
CA CYS A 451 57.82 21.60 -19.98
C CYS A 451 59.04 21.39 -19.07
N ASP A 452 59.43 20.12 -18.89
CA ASP A 452 60.56 19.67 -18.08
C ASP A 452 61.42 18.72 -18.91
N TYR A 453 62.70 19.06 -19.08
CA TYR A 453 63.65 18.28 -19.86
C TYR A 453 63.86 16.86 -19.32
N ARG A 454 63.54 16.61 -18.04
CA ARG A 454 63.64 15.29 -17.40
C ARG A 454 62.52 14.34 -17.81
N HIS A 455 61.42 14.87 -18.37
CA HIS A 455 60.23 14.11 -18.76
C HIS A 455 59.97 14.19 -20.27
N GLN A 456 61.03 14.33 -21.09
CA GLN A 456 60.90 14.47 -22.56
C GLN A 456 60.13 13.32 -23.21
N ASP A 457 60.33 12.09 -22.72
CA ASP A 457 59.62 10.91 -23.22
C ASP A 457 58.10 10.99 -22.97
N GLU A 458 57.69 11.77 -21.97
CA GLU A 458 56.30 11.95 -21.62
C GLU A 458 55.66 13.20 -22.26
N GLN A 459 56.45 14.21 -22.60
CA GLN A 459 55.99 15.52 -23.10
C GLN A 459 55.95 15.62 -24.63
N THR A 460 55.29 14.66 -25.28
CA THR A 460 55.08 14.71 -26.73
C THR A 460 54.04 15.78 -27.11
N ALA A 461 54.16 16.37 -28.30
CA ALA A 461 53.24 17.42 -28.78
C ALA A 461 51.75 17.03 -28.64
N ILE A 462 51.42 15.76 -28.90
CA ILE A 462 50.06 15.23 -28.78
C ILE A 462 49.60 15.26 -27.32
N ARG A 463 50.43 14.80 -26.38
CA ARG A 463 50.05 14.74 -24.97
C ARG A 463 49.93 16.13 -24.34
N LEU A 464 50.77 17.08 -24.76
CA LEU A 464 50.71 18.47 -24.31
C LEU A 464 49.43 19.16 -24.81
N ILE A 465 49.08 18.98 -26.08
CA ILE A 465 47.85 19.56 -26.64
C ILE A 465 46.60 18.87 -26.06
N SER A 466 46.62 17.55 -25.84
CA SER A 466 45.57 16.85 -25.10
C SER A 466 45.38 17.39 -23.68
N SER A 467 46.46 17.85 -23.03
CA SER A 467 46.39 18.48 -21.70
C SER A 467 45.72 19.84 -21.74
N LEU A 468 46.06 20.68 -22.74
CA LEU A 468 45.38 21.95 -22.98
C LEU A 468 43.88 21.75 -23.27
N ILE A 469 43.52 20.72 -24.05
CA ILE A 469 42.11 20.37 -24.33
C ILE A 469 41.40 19.91 -23.06
N LYS A 470 42.07 19.11 -22.22
CA LYS A 470 41.55 18.65 -20.93
C LYS A 470 41.25 19.84 -20.00
N GLU A 471 42.19 20.76 -19.87
CA GLU A 471 42.04 22.00 -19.09
C GLU A 471 40.90 22.88 -19.64
N ALA A 472 40.81 23.06 -20.96
CA ALA A 472 39.73 23.81 -21.58
C ALA A 472 38.34 23.20 -21.33
N CYS A 473 38.20 21.87 -21.38
CA CYS A 473 36.96 21.17 -21.04
C CYS A 473 36.60 21.26 -19.55
N PHE A 474 37.62 21.39 -18.70
CA PHE A 474 37.44 21.61 -17.26
C PHE A 474 36.89 23.00 -17.00
N SER A 475 37.55 24.04 -17.53
CA SER A 475 37.16 25.44 -17.38
C SER A 475 35.78 25.75 -17.98
N ARG A 476 35.39 25.07 -19.06
CA ARG A 476 34.06 25.24 -19.70
C ARG A 476 32.91 24.51 -19.02
N GLY A 477 33.18 23.59 -18.09
CA GLY A 477 32.12 22.78 -17.47
C GLY A 477 31.53 21.67 -18.36
N SER A 478 31.81 21.62 -19.68
CA SER A 478 31.34 20.58 -20.61
C SER A 478 32.45 20.00 -21.49
N LEU A 479 32.27 18.78 -22.00
CA LEU A 479 33.14 18.22 -23.04
C LEU A 479 32.96 18.98 -24.36
N LEU A 480 34.05 19.17 -25.11
CA LEU A 480 33.97 19.69 -26.48
C LEU A 480 33.31 18.64 -27.40
N PRO A 481 32.45 19.04 -28.35
CA PRO A 481 31.82 18.10 -29.29
C PRO A 481 32.82 17.22 -30.04
N ALA A 482 33.96 17.79 -30.44
CA ALA A 482 35.04 17.05 -31.09
C ALA A 482 35.64 15.96 -30.20
N VAL A 483 35.85 16.24 -28.91
CA VAL A 483 36.35 15.27 -27.91
C VAL A 483 35.36 14.13 -27.71
N LYS A 484 34.05 14.45 -27.61
CA LYS A 484 33.01 13.44 -27.45
C LYS A 484 32.89 12.53 -28.68
N ALA A 485 32.85 13.11 -29.88
CA ALA A 485 32.79 12.35 -31.13
C ALA A 485 34.03 11.46 -31.33
N LEU A 486 35.20 11.91 -30.87
CA LEU A 486 36.43 11.12 -30.92
C LEU A 486 36.39 9.92 -29.98
N GLN A 487 35.96 10.13 -28.73
CA GLN A 487 35.86 9.06 -27.75
C GLN A 487 34.82 8.00 -28.18
N GLU A 488 33.70 8.41 -28.76
CA GLU A 488 32.69 7.49 -29.30
C GLU A 488 33.21 6.66 -30.48
N LYS A 489 34.11 7.21 -31.31
CA LYS A 489 34.80 6.46 -32.37
C LYS A 489 35.80 5.44 -31.81
N CYS A 490 36.51 5.77 -30.73
CA CYS A 490 37.49 4.90 -30.08
C CYS A 490 36.86 3.84 -29.14
N ALA A 491 35.65 4.08 -28.61
CA ALA A 491 34.97 3.19 -27.67
C ALA A 491 34.35 1.94 -28.31
N ARG A 492 34.53 1.71 -29.62
CA ARG A 492 34.13 0.45 -30.27
C ARG A 492 35.12 -0.66 -29.91
N PRO A 493 34.67 -1.85 -29.47
CA PRO A 493 35.56 -2.91 -29.06
C PRO A 493 36.18 -3.57 -30.29
N LEU A 494 37.48 -3.37 -30.52
CA LEU A 494 38.25 -4.17 -31.46
C LEU A 494 39.57 -4.58 -30.78
N TYR A 495 39.65 -5.87 -30.47
CA TYR A 495 40.82 -6.54 -29.90
C TYR A 495 41.99 -6.49 -30.90
N ASP A 496 42.92 -5.54 -30.76
CA ASP A 496 44.21 -5.57 -31.48
C ASP A 496 45.29 -4.71 -30.76
N PRO A 497 46.49 -5.25 -30.44
CA PRO A 497 47.63 -4.48 -29.93
C PRO A 497 48.15 -3.35 -30.86
N SER A 498 47.64 -3.21 -32.10
CA SER A 498 47.83 -2.02 -32.93
C SER A 498 47.14 -0.74 -32.40
N LEU A 499 46.29 -0.87 -31.37
CA LEU A 499 45.51 0.21 -30.76
C LEU A 499 46.32 1.34 -30.14
N PHE A 500 47.53 1.10 -29.60
CA PHE A 500 48.36 2.21 -29.12
C PHE A 500 48.71 3.16 -30.26
N HIS A 501 49.00 2.61 -31.45
CA HIS A 501 49.31 3.42 -32.62
C HIS A 501 48.05 4.12 -33.16
N TYR A 502 46.90 3.43 -33.21
CA TYR A 502 45.63 4.00 -33.65
C TYR A 502 45.12 5.09 -32.70
N GLU A 503 45.22 4.90 -31.39
CA GLU A 503 44.84 5.88 -30.38
C GLU A 503 45.73 7.12 -30.44
N GLN A 504 47.04 6.95 -30.63
CA GLN A 504 47.97 8.06 -30.85
C GLN A 504 47.72 8.76 -32.20
N GLN A 505 47.38 8.02 -33.26
CA GLN A 505 46.99 8.57 -34.56
C GLN A 505 45.69 9.39 -34.47
N THR A 506 44.73 8.91 -33.70
CA THR A 506 43.42 9.53 -33.52
C THR A 506 43.51 10.76 -32.60
N LYS A 507 44.35 10.72 -31.56
CA LYS A 507 44.73 11.89 -30.77
C LYS A 507 45.48 12.93 -31.62
N LYS A 508 46.36 12.51 -32.53
CA LYS A 508 46.95 13.42 -33.55
C LYS A 508 45.86 14.06 -34.42
N GLU A 509 44.91 13.30 -34.94
CA GLU A 509 43.81 13.85 -35.76
C GLU A 509 42.98 14.91 -35.01
N LEU A 510 42.71 14.70 -33.72
CA LEU A 510 42.05 15.72 -32.87
C LEU A 510 42.87 16.99 -32.76
N VAL A 511 44.18 16.85 -32.51
CA VAL A 511 45.13 17.96 -32.46
C VAL A 511 45.20 18.73 -33.79
N TYR A 512 45.03 18.06 -34.92
CA TYR A 512 45.01 18.70 -36.24
C TYR A 512 43.63 19.26 -36.63
N THR A 513 42.56 18.85 -35.95
CA THR A 513 41.17 19.28 -36.22
C THR A 513 40.78 20.52 -35.42
N ILE A 514 41.40 20.73 -34.26
CA ILE A 514 41.28 21.93 -33.41
C ILE A 514 42.37 22.92 -33.84
#